data_AF-A0A238U7N6-F1
#
_entry.id   AF-A0A238U7N6-F1
#
_cell.length_a   1.000
_cell.length_b   1.000
_cell.length_c   1.000
_cell.angle_alpha   90.00
_cell.angle_beta   90.00
_cell.angle_gamma   90.00
#
_symmetry.space_group_name_H-M   'P 1'
#
loop_
_entity.id
_entity.type
_entity.pdbx_description
1 polymer ?
#
loop_
_entity_poly.entity_id
_entity_poly.type
_entity_poly.pdbx_seq_one_letter_code
_entity_poly.pdbx_strand_id
1 'polypeptide(L)' 'MGVIYVLLAVSVSVAIVFFIAFIISVKKGQYDDTYTPSVRMLFDDELVTKNTNKE' A
#
# COMPACT_ATOMS: atom_id res chain seq x y z
N MET A 1 13.68 -37.52 17.50
CA MET A 1 13.51 -37.31 16.05
C MET A 1 12.14 -36.75 15.67
N GLY A 2 11.02 -37.12 16.34
CA GLY A 2 9.69 -36.58 16.01
C GLY A 2 9.49 -35.08 16.27
N VAL A 3 10.10 -34.54 17.33
CA VAL A 3 9.94 -33.12 17.75
C VAL A 3 10.41 -32.13 16.68
N ILE A 4 11.42 -32.51 15.88
CA ILE A 4 11.96 -31.67 14.80
C ILE A 4 10.91 -31.40 13.72
N TYR A 5 10.07 -32.37 13.39
CA TYR A 5 9.02 -32.18 12.39
C TYR A 5 7.93 -31.22 12.87
N VAL A 6 7.57 -31.31 14.16
CA VAL A 6 6.60 -30.39 14.79
C VAL A 6 7.16 -28.97 14.83
N LEU A 7 8.42 -28.81 15.23
CA LEU A 7 9.08 -27.50 15.29
C LEU A 7 9.20 -26.87 13.89
N LEU A 8 9.52 -27.67 12.87
CA LEU A 8 9.60 -27.23 11.49
C LEU A 8 8.23 -26.77 10.98
N ALA A 9 7.17 -27.55 11.22
CA ALA A 9 5.81 -27.19 10.81
C ALA A 9 5.36 -25.87 11.46
N VAL A 10 5.59 -25.69 12.76
CA VAL A 10 5.23 -24.46 13.47
C VAL A 10 6.01 -23.26 12.95
N SER A 11 7.33 -23.41 12.72
CA SER A 11 8.18 -22.34 12.18
C SER A 11 7.69 -21.86 10.81
N VAL A 12 7.40 -22.80 9.90
CA VAL A 12 6.90 -22.49 8.56
C VAL A 12 5.52 -21.85 8.61
N SER A 13 4.61 -22.36 9.46
CA SER A 13 3.28 -21.75 9.63
C SER A 13 3.36 -20.31 10.10
N VAL A 14 4.21 -20.01 11.09
CA VAL A 14 4.41 -18.63 11.58
C VAL A 14 4.97 -17.74 10.47
N ALA A 15 5.97 -18.22 9.70
CA ALA A 15 6.54 -17.47 8.59
C ALA A 15 5.49 -17.13 7.52
N ILE A 16 4.61 -18.07 7.16
CA ILE A 16 3.54 -17.85 6.18
C ILE A 16 2.53 -16.83 6.68
N VAL A 17 2.14 -16.89 7.97
CA VAL A 17 1.21 -15.92 8.56
C VAL A 17 1.77 -14.49 8.47
N PHE A 18 3.04 -14.30 8.87
CA PHE A 18 3.69 -12.99 8.76
C PHE A 18 3.86 -12.53 7.32
N PHE A 19 4.14 -13.44 6.40
CA PHE A 19 4.25 -13.12 4.98
C PHE A 19 2.91 -12.64 4.40
N ILE A 20 1.80 -13.31 4.70
CA ILE A 20 0.47 -12.87 4.25
C ILE A 20 0.11 -11.51 4.86
N ALA A 21 0.38 -11.31 6.15
CA ALA A 21 0.17 -10.02 6.81
C ALA A 21 0.99 -8.90 6.16
N PHE A 22 2.24 -9.17 5.79
CA PHE A 22 3.11 -8.25 5.06
C PHE A 22 2.50 -7.86 3.70
N ILE A 23 2.03 -8.83 2.91
CA ILE A 23 1.40 -8.56 1.61
C ILE A 23 0.13 -7.72 1.77
N ILE A 24 -0.70 -8.01 2.78
CA ILE A 24 -1.91 -7.22 3.06
C ILE A 24 -1.52 -5.80 3.45
N SER A 25 -0.48 -5.62 4.28
CA SER A 25 0.00 -4.29 4.68
C SER A 25 0.49 -3.46 3.50
N VAL A 26 1.27 -4.07 2.60
CA VAL A 26 1.78 -3.40 1.39
C VAL A 26 0.65 -3.08 0.41
N LYS A 27 -0.33 -3.97 0.27
CA LYS A 27 -1.47 -3.78 -0.64
C LYS A 27 -2.53 -2.82 -0.11
N LYS A 28 -2.57 -2.53 1.20
CA LYS A 28 -3.52 -1.61 1.84
C LYS A 28 -3.19 -0.14 1.55
N GLY A 29 -3.16 0.21 0.27
CA GLY A 29 -3.39 1.57 -0.22
C GLY A 29 -2.34 2.62 0.12
N GLN A 30 -1.20 2.28 0.74
CA GLN A 30 -0.18 3.28 1.06
C GLN A 30 0.47 3.92 -0.19
N TYR A 31 0.20 3.37 -1.37
CA TYR A 31 0.63 3.87 -2.68
C TYR A 31 -0.39 4.79 -3.36
N ASP A 32 -1.58 5.01 -2.76
CA ASP A 32 -2.60 5.88 -3.37
C ASP A 32 -2.21 7.36 -3.28
N ASP A 33 -1.30 7.69 -2.35
CA ASP A 33 -0.71 9.02 -2.18
C ASP A 33 0.64 9.18 -2.91
N THR A 34 0.80 8.50 -4.07
CA THR A 34 1.99 8.68 -4.93
C THR A 34 1.95 10.01 -5.68
N TYR A 35 0.79 10.67 -5.74
CA TYR A 35 0.66 12.02 -6.23
C TYR A 35 0.84 13.00 -5.09
N THR A 36 2.05 13.57 -5.00
CA THR A 36 2.41 14.54 -3.98
C THR A 36 1.33 15.63 -3.84
N PRO A 37 0.86 15.94 -2.62
CA PRO A 37 -0.17 16.95 -2.39
C PRO A 37 0.20 18.32 -2.98
N SER A 38 1.50 18.61 -3.09
CA SER A 38 2.03 19.82 -3.73
C SER A 38 1.72 19.90 -5.23
N VAL A 39 1.73 18.77 -5.95
CA VAL A 39 1.41 18.67 -7.38
C VAL A 39 -0.09 18.87 -7.58
N ARG A 40 -0.91 18.22 -6.74
CA ARG A 40 -2.36 18.40 -6.76
C ARG A 40 -2.75 19.86 -6.53
N MET A 41 -2.18 20.51 -5.52
CA MET A 41 -2.42 21.95 -5.27
C MET A 41 -1.94 22.85 -6.41
N LEU A 42 -0.77 22.59 -7.01
CA LEU A 42 -0.25 23.44 -8.09
C LEU A 42 -1.04 23.34 -9.40
N PHE A 43 -1.55 22.15 -9.73
CA PHE A 43 -2.21 21.90 -11.01
C PHE A 43 -3.75 21.95 -10.93
N ASP A 44 -4.36 21.71 -9.76
CA ASP A 44 -5.82 21.89 -9.61
C ASP A 44 -6.21 23.39 -9.73
N ASP A 45 -5.37 24.32 -9.28
CA ASP A 45 -5.63 25.77 -9.36
C ASP A 45 -5.62 26.31 -10.83
N GLU A 46 -4.79 25.74 -11.72
CA GLU A 46 -4.77 26.12 -13.14
C GLU A 46 -5.99 25.63 -13.91
N LEU A 47 -6.51 24.44 -13.58
CA LEU A 47 -7.66 23.86 -14.28
C LEU A 47 -8.98 24.56 -13.94
N VAL A 48 -9.12 25.11 -12.73
CA VAL A 48 -10.30 25.90 -12.31
C VAL A 48 -10.37 27.24 -13.06
N THR A 49 -9.22 27.88 -13.28
CA THR A 49 -9.13 29.18 -13.98
C THR A 49 -9.53 29.07 -15.47
N LYS A 50 -9.29 27.91 -16.09
CA LYS A 50 -9.57 27.69 -17.52
C LYS A 50 -11.05 27.43 -17.82
N ASN A 51 -11.81 26.89 -16.86
CA ASN A 51 -13.24 26.63 -17.00
C ASN A 51 -14.08 27.89 -16.73
N THR A 52 -13.60 28.80 -15.87
CA THR A 52 -14.29 30.06 -15.52
C THR A 52 -14.24 31.09 -16.65
N ASN A 53 -13.24 31.02 -17.54
CA ASN A 53 -13.07 31.95 -18.68
C ASN A 53 -13.68 31.42 -19.99
N LYS A 54 -14.52 30.38 -19.93
CA LYS A 54 -15.21 29.80 -21.10
C LYS A 54 -16.72 30.01 -21.10
N GLU A 55 -17.25 30.83 -20.20
CA GLU A 55 -18.61 31.38 -20.27
C GLU A 55 -18.60 32.81 -20.82
#